data_AF-A0A3B0VCT2-F1
#
_entry.id   AF-A0A3B0VCT2-F1
#
_cell.length_a   1.000
_cell.length_b   1.000
_cell.length_c   1.000
_cell.angle_alpha   90.00
_cell.angle_beta   90.00
_cell.angle_gamma   90.00
#
_symmetry.space_group_name_H-M   'P 1'
#
loop_
_entity.id
_entity.type
_entity.pdbx_description
1 polymer ?
#
loop_
_entity_poly.entity_id
_entity_poly.type
_entity_poly.pdbx_seq_one_letter_code
_entity_poly.pdbx_strand_id
1 'polypeptide(L)'
;MQIQVLDVPKQWSVVLDERMMISAPQVTGEPLFYQSIINPVQVLDKYNQDVTELVLRTDKQAIEINNKDTRFLGLVDEQVITMEFADELVGDYHLILNGWVEYGYSQTMFAAWQAGESAQAPTIEYLLDGQWQVLLANFGYPAGMPRAASVPISIPTKTRFLRITTNMEIYFDQLGLFKAAQPESIIKYNLKLQTATLKQLGFPKRTDNYQRVPSYQFADIQPFWDTRFMAGAYTQLGDVTELLKHHDNALAIIGAGEAIELTYIDDLPVLDKRFNRYYILQFKGWAKDMDILTQNGETLAPIPAIGRVSAAAKRLNQKYNTRFKAGK
;
A
#
# COMPACT_ATOMS: atom_id res chain seq x y z
N MET A 1 13.81 -9.97 -3.80
CA MET A 1 13.12 -8.90 -4.57
C MET A 1 13.10 -9.28 -6.04
N GLN A 2 11.95 -9.18 -6.67
CA GLN A 2 11.73 -9.66 -8.04
C GLN A 2 10.93 -8.63 -8.83
N ILE A 3 11.27 -8.44 -10.10
CA ILE A 3 10.41 -7.71 -11.04
C ILE A 3 9.78 -8.72 -11.97
N GLN A 4 8.46 -8.88 -11.86
CA GLN A 4 7.66 -9.61 -12.82
C GLN A 4 7.24 -8.64 -13.93
N VAL A 5 7.30 -9.09 -15.18
CA VAL A 5 6.87 -8.30 -16.33
C VAL A 5 5.73 -9.01 -17.03
N LEU A 6 4.67 -8.28 -17.34
CA LEU A 6 3.48 -8.78 -18.02
C LEU A 6 3.27 -8.01 -19.31
N ASP A 7 3.23 -8.70 -20.44
CA ASP A 7 2.67 -8.15 -21.67
C ASP A 7 1.20 -8.55 -21.74
N VAL A 8 0.32 -7.56 -21.69
CA VAL A 8 -1.14 -7.73 -21.57
C VAL A 8 -1.83 -7.06 -22.77
N PRO A 9 -2.82 -7.71 -23.43
CA PRO A 9 -3.44 -7.15 -24.62
C PRO A 9 -4.07 -5.78 -24.34
N LYS A 10 -3.99 -4.86 -25.29
CA LYS A 10 -4.33 -3.43 -25.10
C LYS A 10 -5.73 -3.13 -24.59
N GLN A 11 -6.69 -4.02 -24.82
CA GLN A 11 -8.06 -3.90 -24.32
C GLN A 11 -8.21 -4.24 -22.82
N TRP A 12 -7.12 -4.62 -22.15
CA TRP A 12 -7.07 -4.95 -20.73
C TRP A 12 -6.13 -4.01 -19.98
N SER A 13 -6.53 -3.73 -18.75
CA SER A 13 -5.75 -3.04 -17.74
C SER A 13 -5.36 -4.00 -16.62
N VAL A 14 -4.32 -3.64 -15.87
CA VAL A 14 -3.84 -4.38 -14.70
C VAL A 14 -3.98 -3.52 -13.46
N VAL A 15 -4.46 -4.11 -12.37
CA VAL A 15 -4.43 -3.52 -11.02
C VAL A 15 -3.97 -4.58 -10.02
N LEU A 16 -3.41 -4.15 -8.90
CA LEU A 16 -3.05 -4.99 -7.76
C LEU A 16 -3.93 -4.65 -6.58
N ASP A 17 -4.14 -5.62 -5.70
CA ASP A 17 -4.54 -5.33 -4.32
C ASP A 17 -3.28 -5.07 -3.48
N GLU A 18 -2.95 -3.80 -3.25
CA GLU A 18 -1.86 -3.40 -2.35
C GLU A 18 -2.35 -2.88 -1.00
N ARG A 19 -3.57 -3.22 -0.57
CA ARG A 19 -4.06 -2.76 0.73
C ARG A 19 -3.24 -3.30 1.88
N MET A 20 -3.18 -2.50 2.94
CA MET A 20 -2.98 -3.04 4.26
C MET A 20 -4.26 -3.79 4.67
N MET A 21 -4.19 -5.11 4.63
CA MET A 21 -5.27 -6.01 5.03
C MET A 21 -5.56 -5.85 6.53
N ILE A 22 -6.84 -5.65 6.87
CA ILE A 22 -7.31 -5.61 8.26
C ILE A 22 -8.19 -6.82 8.57
N SER A 23 -9.13 -7.13 7.69
CA SER A 23 -9.96 -8.33 7.75
C SER A 23 -9.93 -9.07 6.40
N ALA A 24 -10.58 -10.23 6.34
CA ALA A 24 -10.78 -10.93 5.07
C ALA A 24 -11.52 -10.03 4.06
N PRO A 25 -11.33 -10.20 2.75
CA PRO A 25 -10.57 -11.27 2.06
C PRO A 25 -9.05 -11.06 2.10
N GLN A 26 -8.30 -12.14 1.84
CA GLN A 26 -6.84 -12.10 1.86
C GLN A 26 -6.29 -11.25 0.70
N VAL A 27 -5.41 -10.29 1.02
CA VAL A 27 -4.61 -9.57 0.03
C VAL A 27 -3.54 -10.51 -0.54
N THR A 28 -3.64 -10.84 -1.82
CA THR A 28 -2.70 -11.76 -2.48
C THR A 28 -1.54 -11.03 -3.17
N GLY A 29 -1.74 -9.77 -3.57
CA GLY A 29 -0.81 -9.03 -4.42
C GLY A 29 -0.72 -9.56 -5.85
N GLU A 30 -1.62 -10.46 -6.25
CA GLU A 30 -1.65 -11.01 -7.60
C GLU A 30 -2.26 -10.00 -8.60
N PRO A 31 -1.79 -10.01 -9.87
CA PRO A 31 -2.36 -9.17 -10.93
C PRO A 31 -3.83 -9.50 -11.18
N LEU A 32 -4.69 -8.48 -11.13
CA LEU A 32 -6.08 -8.54 -11.55
C LEU A 32 -6.23 -7.81 -12.89
N PHE A 33 -7.02 -8.39 -13.79
CA PHE A 33 -7.24 -7.85 -15.13
C PHE A 33 -8.69 -7.44 -15.33
N TYR A 34 -8.90 -6.34 -16.01
CA TYR A 34 -10.23 -5.81 -16.34
C TYR A 34 -10.17 -5.00 -17.64
N GLN A 35 -11.32 -4.84 -18.30
CA GLN A 35 -11.40 -4.09 -19.56
C GLN A 35 -11.88 -2.64 -19.37
N SER A 36 -12.66 -2.39 -18.33
CA SER A 36 -13.21 -1.07 -18.01
C SER A 36 -13.49 -0.92 -16.53
N ILE A 37 -13.40 0.31 -16.04
CA ILE A 37 -13.91 0.71 -14.73
C ILE A 37 -15.38 1.15 -14.90
N ILE A 38 -16.24 0.66 -14.03
CA ILE A 38 -17.61 1.14 -13.83
C ILE A 38 -17.50 2.28 -12.82
N ASN A 39 -17.55 3.51 -13.33
CA ASN A 39 -17.48 4.70 -12.50
C ASN A 39 -18.85 4.99 -11.85
N PRO A 40 -18.86 5.53 -10.62
CA PRO A 40 -20.08 6.14 -10.10
C PRO A 40 -20.48 7.33 -10.98
N VAL A 41 -21.78 7.55 -11.14
CA VAL A 41 -22.33 8.75 -11.79
C VAL A 41 -22.44 9.92 -10.83
N GLN A 42 -22.52 9.65 -9.53
CA GLN A 42 -22.46 10.65 -8.49
C GLN A 42 -21.79 10.08 -7.25
N VAL A 43 -20.97 10.90 -6.59
CA VAL A 43 -20.39 10.61 -5.28
C VAL A 43 -20.66 11.76 -4.33
N LEU A 44 -21.25 11.46 -3.18
CA LEU A 44 -21.59 12.43 -2.15
C LEU A 44 -20.78 12.19 -0.88
N ASP A 45 -20.30 13.25 -0.26
CA ASP A 45 -19.70 13.21 1.08
C ASP A 45 -20.76 13.12 2.20
N LYS A 46 -20.33 13.12 3.46
CA LYS A 46 -21.21 13.07 4.64
C LYS A 46 -22.14 14.28 4.80
N TYR A 47 -21.90 15.35 4.06
CA TYR A 47 -22.71 16.58 4.05
C TYR A 47 -23.57 16.70 2.79
N ASN A 48 -23.62 15.66 1.95
CA ASN A 48 -24.29 15.64 0.64
C ASN A 48 -23.69 16.62 -0.37
N GLN A 49 -22.40 16.96 -0.24
CA GLN A 49 -21.68 17.69 -1.27
C GLN A 49 -21.23 16.73 -2.37
N ASP A 50 -21.40 17.15 -3.62
CA ASP A 50 -20.95 16.38 -4.78
C ASP A 50 -19.43 16.44 -4.91
N VAL A 51 -18.79 15.30 -4.78
CA VAL A 51 -17.34 15.10 -4.87
C VAL A 51 -16.96 14.16 -6.02
N THR A 52 -17.85 13.95 -6.99
CA THR A 52 -17.68 12.96 -8.06
C THR A 52 -16.36 13.13 -8.79
N GLU A 53 -16.03 14.34 -9.24
CA GLU A 53 -14.83 14.60 -10.04
C GLU A 53 -13.52 14.25 -9.30
N LEU A 54 -13.51 14.29 -7.96
CA LEU A 54 -12.34 14.01 -7.12
C LEU A 54 -12.02 12.51 -6.99
N VAL A 55 -12.87 11.62 -7.51
CA VAL A 55 -12.69 10.17 -7.36
C VAL A 55 -12.74 9.40 -8.67
N LEU A 56 -12.67 10.09 -9.81
CA LEU A 56 -12.68 9.42 -11.13
C LEU A 56 -11.28 9.02 -11.62
N ARG A 57 -10.21 9.59 -11.07
CA ARG A 57 -8.85 9.49 -11.64
C ARG A 57 -7.80 9.45 -10.54
N THR A 58 -6.69 8.75 -10.78
CA THR A 58 -5.54 8.79 -9.86
C THR A 58 -4.64 9.97 -10.22
N ASP A 59 -4.98 11.18 -9.77
CA ASP A 59 -4.24 12.41 -10.05
C ASP A 59 -3.71 13.14 -8.80
N LYS A 60 -3.84 12.52 -7.62
CA LYS A 60 -3.42 13.02 -6.31
C LYS A 60 -4.25 14.22 -5.83
N GLN A 61 -5.53 14.26 -6.20
CA GLN A 61 -6.53 15.19 -5.68
C GLN A 61 -7.68 14.38 -5.10
N ALA A 62 -7.65 14.19 -3.78
CA ALA A 62 -8.63 13.36 -3.10
C ALA A 62 -9.84 14.17 -2.59
N ILE A 63 -10.86 13.45 -2.13
CA ILE A 63 -11.96 14.01 -1.34
C ILE A 63 -11.38 14.77 -0.13
N GLU A 64 -11.91 15.98 0.12
CA GLU A 64 -11.54 16.77 1.28
C GLU A 64 -11.99 16.13 2.59
N ILE A 65 -11.09 16.09 3.57
CA ILE A 65 -11.38 15.56 4.89
C ILE A 65 -11.80 16.70 5.82
N ASN A 66 -13.07 16.70 6.22
CA ASN A 66 -13.57 17.59 7.25
C ASN A 66 -13.47 16.93 8.62
N ASN A 67 -12.45 17.33 9.38
CA ASN A 67 -12.14 16.81 10.70
C ASN A 67 -12.20 17.91 11.77
N LYS A 68 -13.03 17.72 12.79
CA LYS A 68 -13.10 18.60 13.97
C LYS A 68 -12.20 18.15 15.10
N ASP A 69 -11.95 16.84 15.23
CA ASP A 69 -11.07 16.29 16.26
C ASP A 69 -9.66 16.06 15.72
N THR A 70 -8.77 17.03 15.97
CA THR A 70 -7.38 16.97 15.52
C THR A 70 -6.43 16.36 16.56
N ARG A 71 -6.94 15.72 17.62
CA ARG A 71 -6.10 15.13 18.67
C ARG A 71 -5.33 13.90 18.19
N PHE A 72 -5.86 13.17 17.21
CA PHE A 72 -5.37 11.85 16.84
C PHE A 72 -4.93 11.83 15.37
N LEU A 73 -3.61 11.88 15.14
CA LEU A 73 -3.04 11.68 13.80
C LEU A 73 -3.53 10.35 13.17
N GLY A 74 -3.97 10.40 11.91
CA GLY A 74 -4.46 9.21 11.21
C GLY A 74 -5.91 8.83 11.56
N LEU A 75 -6.57 9.56 12.47
CA LEU A 75 -8.00 9.43 12.75
C LEU A 75 -8.70 10.77 12.56
N VAL A 76 -9.91 10.71 12.04
CA VAL A 76 -10.73 11.88 11.72
C VAL A 76 -12.18 11.61 12.10
N ASP A 77 -12.98 12.67 12.17
CA ASP A 77 -14.44 12.52 12.18
C ASP A 77 -14.89 11.57 11.06
N GLU A 78 -15.89 10.74 11.33
CA GLU A 78 -16.39 9.75 10.38
C GLU A 78 -16.52 10.33 8.97
N GLN A 79 -15.89 9.63 8.02
CA GLN A 79 -16.06 9.84 6.60
C GLN A 79 -17.19 8.93 6.13
N VAL A 80 -18.13 9.51 5.38
CA VAL A 80 -19.21 8.79 4.72
C VAL A 80 -19.18 9.19 3.26
N ILE A 81 -18.99 8.20 2.38
CA ILE A 81 -18.88 8.41 0.93
C ILE A 81 -19.94 7.56 0.26
N THR A 82 -20.96 8.19 -0.30
CA THR A 82 -22.07 7.52 -0.98
C THR A 82 -21.88 7.59 -2.48
N MET A 83 -21.85 6.44 -3.15
CA MET A 83 -21.67 6.30 -4.59
C MET A 83 -22.96 5.83 -5.24
N GLU A 84 -23.46 6.57 -6.22
CA GLU A 84 -24.53 6.14 -7.13
C GLU A 84 -23.93 5.67 -8.47
N PHE A 85 -24.45 4.57 -9.01
CA PHE A 85 -24.06 4.02 -10.31
C PHE A 85 -25.21 4.16 -11.33
N ALA A 86 -24.87 4.30 -12.62
CA ALA A 86 -25.85 4.44 -13.69
C ALA A 86 -26.82 3.24 -13.74
N ASP A 87 -26.25 2.04 -13.71
CA ASP A 87 -26.98 0.78 -13.83
C ASP A 87 -27.13 0.08 -12.47
N GLU A 88 -28.13 -0.80 -12.35
CA GLU A 88 -28.25 -1.69 -11.19
C GLU A 88 -27.07 -2.67 -11.12
N LEU A 89 -26.43 -2.72 -9.96
CA LEU A 89 -25.35 -3.62 -9.62
C LEU A 89 -25.90 -4.87 -8.91
N VAL A 90 -25.46 -6.05 -9.37
CA VAL A 90 -25.68 -7.35 -8.71
C VAL A 90 -24.57 -8.32 -9.11
N GLY A 91 -24.17 -9.19 -8.19
CA GLY A 91 -23.11 -10.19 -8.40
C GLY A 91 -21.70 -9.69 -8.01
N ASP A 92 -20.69 -10.32 -8.61
CA ASP A 92 -19.30 -10.13 -8.20
C ASP A 92 -18.62 -8.95 -8.91
N TYR A 93 -17.97 -8.12 -8.11
CA TYR A 93 -17.16 -6.97 -8.53
C TYR A 93 -15.88 -6.89 -7.70
N HIS A 94 -14.96 -6.06 -8.14
CA HIS A 94 -13.90 -5.54 -7.29
C HIS A 94 -14.09 -4.04 -7.10
N LEU A 95 -14.05 -3.58 -5.86
CA LEU A 95 -14.03 -2.16 -5.50
C LEU A 95 -12.60 -1.63 -5.59
N ILE A 96 -12.40 -0.60 -6.40
CA ILE A 96 -11.19 0.24 -6.45
C ILE A 96 -11.33 1.31 -5.36
N LEU A 97 -10.27 1.49 -4.57
CA LEU A 97 -10.12 2.59 -3.63
C LEU A 97 -8.67 3.06 -3.58
N ASN A 98 -8.20 3.61 -4.71
CA ASN A 98 -6.87 4.18 -4.77
C ASN A 98 -6.82 5.45 -3.92
N GLY A 99 -5.69 5.64 -3.25
CA GLY A 99 -5.55 6.73 -2.30
C GLY A 99 -4.29 6.59 -1.47
N TRP A 100 -4.22 7.36 -0.39
CA TRP A 100 -3.15 7.31 0.60
C TRP A 100 -3.72 7.59 1.99
N VAL A 101 -2.89 7.36 3.00
CA VAL A 101 -3.25 7.65 4.39
C VAL A 101 -2.13 8.44 5.06
N GLU A 102 -2.51 9.20 6.08
CA GLU A 102 -1.56 9.58 7.12
C GLU A 102 -1.61 8.53 8.24
N TYR A 103 -0.45 8.04 8.67
CA TYR A 103 -0.42 6.98 9.68
C TYR A 103 -0.50 7.56 11.08
N GLY A 104 -1.40 7.00 11.89
CA GLY A 104 -1.27 7.08 13.34
C GLY A 104 -0.10 6.24 13.84
N TYR A 105 0.54 6.69 14.92
CA TYR A 105 1.57 5.93 15.64
C TYR A 105 0.96 5.17 16.82
N SER A 106 1.72 4.22 17.39
CA SER A 106 1.27 3.44 18.54
C SER A 106 0.82 4.33 19.71
N GLN A 107 1.56 5.39 20.03
CA GLN A 107 1.16 6.40 21.03
C GLN A 107 -0.18 7.09 20.70
N THR A 108 -0.41 7.41 19.43
CA THR A 108 -1.64 8.07 18.97
C THR A 108 -2.83 7.14 19.10
N MET A 109 -2.67 5.87 18.70
CA MET A 109 -3.72 4.87 18.82
C MET A 109 -4.02 4.54 20.29
N PHE A 110 -3.00 4.53 21.15
CA PHE A 110 -3.21 4.36 22.60
C PHE A 110 -3.96 5.54 23.21
N ALA A 111 -3.61 6.78 22.85
CA ALA A 111 -4.31 7.97 23.30
C ALA A 111 -5.78 7.99 22.81
N ALA A 112 -6.03 7.60 21.56
CA ALA A 112 -7.38 7.45 21.02
C ALA A 112 -8.19 6.44 21.84
N TRP A 113 -7.62 5.26 22.11
CA TRP A 113 -8.26 4.24 22.95
C TRP A 113 -8.60 4.75 24.35
N GLN A 114 -7.70 5.51 24.99
CA GLN A 114 -7.98 6.12 26.29
C GLN A 114 -9.12 7.15 26.26
N ALA A 115 -9.36 7.77 25.09
CA ALA A 115 -10.48 8.68 24.87
C ALA A 115 -11.77 7.96 24.43
N GLY A 116 -11.78 6.63 24.36
CA GLY A 116 -12.92 5.84 23.88
C GLY A 116 -13.03 5.73 22.36
N GLU A 117 -12.02 6.22 21.63
CA GLU A 117 -11.96 6.17 20.17
C GLU A 117 -11.21 4.92 19.69
N SER A 118 -11.52 4.47 18.47
CA SER A 118 -10.82 3.35 17.84
C SER A 118 -10.77 3.53 16.33
N ALA A 119 -9.69 3.06 15.70
CA ALA A 119 -9.57 3.08 14.25
C ALA A 119 -10.58 2.10 13.61
N GLN A 120 -11.33 2.60 12.64
CA GLN A 120 -12.31 1.85 11.86
C GLN A 120 -11.87 1.88 10.40
N ALA A 121 -11.31 0.77 9.94
CA ALA A 121 -10.95 0.61 8.54
C ALA A 121 -12.22 0.66 7.66
N PRO A 122 -12.09 0.96 6.37
CA PRO A 122 -13.22 1.03 5.45
C PRO A 122 -14.18 -0.15 5.56
N THR A 123 -15.45 0.18 5.71
CA THR A 123 -16.59 -0.72 5.57
C THR A 123 -17.38 -0.29 4.35
N ILE A 124 -17.74 -1.25 3.49
CA ILE A 124 -18.58 -1.02 2.31
C ILE A 124 -19.97 -1.60 2.57
N GLU A 125 -20.98 -0.81 2.23
CA GLU A 125 -22.40 -1.11 2.39
C GLU A 125 -23.12 -0.96 1.05
N TYR A 126 -24.29 -1.57 0.93
CA TYR A 126 -25.21 -1.37 -0.19
C TYR A 126 -26.60 -0.97 0.31
N LEU A 127 -27.35 -0.22 -0.49
CA LEU A 127 -28.71 0.20 -0.14
C LEU A 127 -29.73 -0.88 -0.52
N LEU A 128 -30.55 -1.29 0.44
CA LEU A 128 -31.67 -2.21 0.26
C LEU A 128 -32.91 -1.64 0.98
N ASP A 129 -34.01 -1.44 0.25
CA ASP A 129 -35.28 -0.95 0.81
C ASP A 129 -35.13 0.32 1.67
N GLY A 130 -34.23 1.23 1.25
CA GLY A 130 -33.95 2.48 1.96
C GLY A 130 -33.06 2.33 3.20
N GLN A 131 -32.55 1.14 3.49
CA GLN A 131 -31.64 0.86 4.61
C GLN A 131 -30.28 0.40 4.10
N TRP A 132 -29.21 0.91 4.72
CA TRP A 132 -27.86 0.49 4.41
C TRP A 132 -27.53 -0.86 5.06
N GLN A 133 -26.99 -1.77 4.26
CA GLN A 133 -26.63 -3.12 4.68
C GLN A 133 -25.14 -3.35 4.46
N VAL A 134 -24.45 -3.89 5.46
CA VAL A 134 -23.02 -4.18 5.38
C VAL A 134 -22.76 -5.26 4.34
N LEU A 135 -21.87 -4.95 3.38
CA LEU A 135 -21.39 -5.88 2.37
C LEU A 135 -20.06 -6.50 2.80
N LEU A 136 -19.13 -5.67 3.28
CA LEU A 136 -17.83 -6.09 3.77
C LEU A 136 -17.29 -5.07 4.79
N ALA A 137 -16.97 -5.52 6.00
CA ALA A 137 -16.57 -4.66 7.10
C ALA A 137 -15.05 -4.64 7.34
N ASN A 138 -14.52 -3.45 7.60
CA ASN A 138 -13.13 -3.21 7.99
C ASN A 138 -12.10 -3.94 7.09
N PHE A 139 -12.28 -3.91 5.77
CA PHE A 139 -11.51 -4.76 4.85
C PHE A 139 -10.06 -4.32 4.64
N GLY A 140 -9.72 -3.07 5.00
CA GLY A 140 -8.38 -2.51 4.85
C GLY A 140 -8.37 -1.25 3.99
N TYR A 141 -7.18 -0.71 3.75
CA TYR A 141 -6.99 0.62 3.16
C TYR A 141 -5.69 0.75 2.34
N PRO A 142 -5.57 1.73 1.42
CA PRO A 142 -4.35 2.00 0.66
C PRO A 142 -3.25 2.59 1.57
N ALA A 143 -2.24 1.79 1.88
CA ALA A 143 -1.36 2.05 3.01
C ALA A 143 -0.15 2.96 2.65
N GLY A 144 0.00 4.07 3.36
CA GLY A 144 1.13 5.00 3.25
C GLY A 144 1.02 5.94 2.06
N MET A 145 1.91 5.81 1.08
CA MET A 145 1.92 6.64 -0.13
C MET A 145 0.74 6.32 -1.06
N PRO A 146 0.47 7.13 -2.10
CA PRO A 146 -0.54 6.81 -3.10
C PRO A 146 -0.36 5.40 -3.66
N ARG A 147 -1.36 4.54 -3.42
CA ARG A 147 -1.34 3.12 -3.80
C ARG A 147 -2.61 2.73 -4.52
N ALA A 148 -2.45 1.75 -5.39
CA ALA A 148 -3.58 1.00 -5.92
C ALA A 148 -4.15 0.09 -4.82
N ALA A 149 -5.48 -0.01 -4.75
CA ALA A 149 -6.14 -0.89 -3.79
C ALA A 149 -7.47 -1.41 -4.39
N SER A 150 -7.61 -2.74 -4.51
CA SER A 150 -8.80 -3.40 -5.10
C SER A 150 -9.31 -4.60 -4.29
N VAL A 151 -10.61 -4.68 -3.92
CA VAL A 151 -11.14 -5.68 -2.95
C VAL A 151 -12.33 -6.37 -3.59
N PRO A 152 -12.41 -7.71 -3.60
CA PRO A 152 -13.58 -8.38 -4.15
C PRO A 152 -14.79 -8.15 -3.23
N ILE A 153 -15.93 -7.86 -3.85
CA ILE A 153 -17.23 -7.70 -3.21
C ILE A 153 -18.30 -8.47 -4.01
N SER A 154 -19.30 -9.01 -3.33
CA SER A 154 -20.40 -9.77 -3.99
C SER A 154 -21.75 -9.21 -3.58
N ILE A 155 -22.36 -8.41 -4.45
CA ILE A 155 -23.59 -7.68 -4.17
C ILE A 155 -24.79 -8.63 -4.30
N PRO A 156 -25.52 -8.93 -3.20
CA PRO A 156 -26.50 -10.02 -3.18
C PRO A 156 -27.83 -9.67 -3.86
N THR A 157 -28.19 -8.39 -3.84
CA THR A 157 -29.45 -7.87 -4.38
C THR A 157 -29.16 -6.63 -5.22
N LYS A 158 -29.95 -6.43 -6.28
CA LYS A 158 -29.86 -5.26 -7.15
C LYS A 158 -29.87 -3.96 -6.33
N THR A 159 -28.87 -3.13 -6.57
CA THR A 159 -28.78 -1.79 -5.99
C THR A 159 -28.03 -0.86 -6.94
N ARG A 160 -28.29 0.44 -6.85
CA ARG A 160 -27.49 1.46 -7.56
C ARG A 160 -26.56 2.19 -6.60
N PHE A 161 -26.62 1.90 -5.30
CA PHE A 161 -25.98 2.70 -4.27
C PHE A 161 -25.06 1.86 -3.41
N LEU A 162 -23.82 2.30 -3.31
CA LEU A 162 -22.83 1.77 -2.39
C LEU A 162 -22.36 2.89 -1.44
N ARG A 163 -21.94 2.54 -0.23
CA ARG A 163 -21.44 3.52 0.74
C ARG A 163 -20.21 3.02 1.46
N ILE A 164 -19.19 3.86 1.55
CA ILE A 164 -18.00 3.61 2.36
C ILE A 164 -18.11 4.43 3.65
N THR A 165 -17.86 3.78 4.79
CA THR A 165 -17.68 4.45 6.09
C THR A 165 -16.32 4.10 6.69
N THR A 166 -15.67 5.09 7.31
CA THR A 166 -14.39 4.94 8.02
C THR A 166 -14.14 6.18 8.88
N ASN A 167 -13.32 6.06 9.93
CA ASN A 167 -12.78 7.20 10.66
C ASN A 167 -11.25 7.30 10.54
N MET A 168 -10.65 6.52 9.64
CA MET A 168 -9.23 6.67 9.32
C MET A 168 -9.02 7.88 8.41
N GLU A 169 -7.89 8.57 8.54
CA GLU A 169 -7.49 9.69 7.67
C GLU A 169 -7.06 9.17 6.29
N ILE A 170 -8.04 8.73 5.51
CA ILE A 170 -7.87 8.19 4.15
C ILE A 170 -8.24 9.27 3.14
N TYR A 171 -7.32 9.54 2.23
CA TYR A 171 -7.52 10.41 1.07
C TYR A 171 -7.86 9.54 -0.13
N PHE A 172 -9.15 9.48 -0.46
CA PHE A 172 -9.65 8.72 -1.62
C PHE A 172 -9.47 9.53 -2.90
N ASP A 173 -8.62 9.03 -3.79
CA ASP A 173 -8.25 9.65 -5.08
C ASP A 173 -8.99 8.97 -6.24
N GLN A 174 -9.33 7.69 -6.11
CA GLN A 174 -10.16 7.00 -7.10
C GLN A 174 -11.08 5.97 -6.45
N LEU A 175 -12.36 6.03 -6.80
CA LEU A 175 -13.39 5.06 -6.44
C LEU A 175 -14.08 4.53 -7.70
N GLY A 176 -14.40 3.25 -7.70
CA GLY A 176 -15.13 2.63 -8.81
C GLY A 176 -15.16 1.12 -8.68
N LEU A 177 -15.85 0.47 -9.63
CA LEU A 177 -15.93 -0.99 -9.67
C LEU A 177 -15.29 -1.52 -10.94
N PHE A 178 -14.86 -2.77 -10.93
CA PHE A 178 -14.59 -3.51 -12.16
C PHE A 178 -14.99 -4.97 -12.00
N LYS A 179 -15.17 -5.64 -13.14
CA LYS A 179 -15.29 -7.11 -13.17
C LYS A 179 -13.93 -7.67 -13.54
N ALA A 180 -13.36 -8.44 -12.61
CA ALA A 180 -12.13 -9.16 -12.89
C ALA A 180 -12.42 -10.27 -13.90
N ALA A 181 -11.56 -10.40 -14.91
CA ALA A 181 -11.63 -11.49 -15.87
C ALA A 181 -10.22 -11.86 -16.33
N GLN A 182 -10.09 -12.92 -17.13
CA GLN A 182 -8.78 -13.42 -17.57
C GLN A 182 -8.59 -13.12 -19.07
N PRO A 183 -7.54 -12.38 -19.46
CA PRO A 183 -7.17 -12.23 -20.86
C PRO A 183 -6.78 -13.58 -21.47
N GLU A 184 -7.12 -13.79 -22.74
CA GLU A 184 -6.80 -15.03 -23.47
C GLU A 184 -5.30 -15.27 -23.63
N SER A 185 -4.51 -14.19 -23.65
CA SER A 185 -3.05 -14.27 -23.76
C SER A 185 -2.41 -13.24 -22.84
N ILE A 186 -1.50 -13.70 -21.98
CA ILE A 186 -0.59 -12.88 -21.18
C ILE A 186 0.79 -13.49 -21.35
N ILE A 187 1.78 -12.67 -21.72
CA ILE A 187 3.17 -13.12 -21.75
C ILE A 187 3.83 -12.67 -20.45
N LYS A 188 4.40 -13.62 -19.69
CA LYS A 188 5.03 -13.37 -18.39
C LYS A 188 6.53 -13.54 -18.50
N TYR A 189 7.25 -12.57 -17.96
CA TYR A 189 8.70 -12.63 -17.80
C TYR A 189 9.09 -12.31 -16.35
N ASN A 190 10.32 -12.65 -15.99
CA ASN A 190 10.91 -12.26 -14.72
C ASN A 190 12.28 -11.67 -15.00
N LEU A 191 12.50 -10.42 -14.62
CA LEU A 191 13.81 -9.82 -14.79
C LEU A 191 14.81 -10.45 -13.83
N LYS A 192 16.03 -10.70 -14.34
CA LYS A 192 17.12 -11.22 -13.52
C LYS A 192 17.76 -10.08 -12.74
N LEU A 193 17.73 -10.18 -11.41
CA LEU A 193 18.50 -9.29 -10.54
C LEU A 193 20.00 -9.45 -10.85
N GLN A 194 20.64 -8.37 -11.30
CA GLN A 194 22.06 -8.33 -11.60
C GLN A 194 22.87 -7.98 -10.36
N THR A 195 22.51 -6.87 -9.71
CA THR A 195 23.19 -6.36 -8.52
C THR A 195 22.19 -5.72 -7.56
N ALA A 196 22.50 -5.80 -6.27
CA ALA A 196 21.87 -5.04 -5.21
C ALA A 196 22.96 -4.41 -4.34
N THR A 197 22.98 -3.08 -4.23
CA THR A 197 24.01 -2.35 -3.48
C THR A 197 23.37 -1.53 -2.37
N LEU A 198 23.67 -1.84 -1.12
CA LEU A 198 23.26 -1.05 0.05
C LEU A 198 24.16 0.19 0.17
N LYS A 199 23.56 1.37 0.20
CA LYS A 199 24.24 2.67 0.28
C LYS A 199 23.69 3.50 1.44
N GLN A 200 24.56 4.31 2.06
CA GLN A 200 24.14 5.45 2.87
C GLN A 200 23.77 6.57 1.90
N LEU A 201 22.49 6.61 1.50
CA LEU A 201 22.00 7.58 0.54
C LEU A 201 21.87 8.97 1.17
N GLY A 202 21.35 9.03 2.39
CA GLY A 202 20.80 10.24 3.01
C GLY A 202 19.28 10.25 2.91
N PHE A 203 18.69 11.43 3.10
CA PHE A 203 17.25 11.64 3.16
C PHE A 203 16.83 12.54 1.99
N PRO A 204 16.19 11.98 0.95
CA PRO A 204 15.59 12.78 -0.10
C PRO A 204 14.62 13.78 0.53
N LYS A 205 14.66 15.03 0.08
CA LYS A 205 13.78 16.07 0.62
C LYS A 205 12.32 15.65 0.44
N ARG A 206 11.66 15.38 1.57
CA ARG A 206 10.23 15.11 1.65
C ARG A 206 9.48 16.44 1.67
N THR A 207 8.45 16.55 0.84
CA THR A 207 7.48 17.65 0.92
C THR A 207 6.13 17.05 1.25
N ASP A 208 5.51 17.54 2.32
CA ASP A 208 4.11 17.25 2.63
C ASP A 208 3.26 18.26 1.87
N ASN A 209 2.74 17.84 0.72
CA ASN A 209 1.90 18.71 -0.09
C ASN A 209 0.51 18.86 0.53
N TYR A 210 -0.36 19.63 -0.13
CA TYR A 210 -1.78 19.68 0.19
C TYR A 210 -2.36 18.24 0.31
N GLN A 211 -3.29 18.02 1.26
CA GLN A 211 -3.82 16.69 1.59
C GLN A 211 -2.76 15.66 2.02
N ARG A 212 -1.61 16.12 2.53
CA ARG A 212 -0.50 15.28 3.04
C ARG A 212 0.08 14.31 2.00
N VAL A 213 -0.19 14.50 0.71
CA VAL A 213 0.33 13.58 -0.30
C VAL A 213 1.86 13.68 -0.36
N PRO A 214 2.59 12.58 -0.06
CA PRO A 214 4.04 12.64 0.07
C PRO A 214 4.71 12.78 -1.30
N SER A 215 5.76 13.61 -1.35
CA SER A 215 6.66 13.72 -2.50
C SER A 215 8.11 13.73 -2.03
N TYR A 216 8.99 13.07 -2.80
CA TYR A 216 10.41 12.92 -2.49
C TYR A 216 11.26 13.43 -3.65
N GLN A 217 12.14 14.40 -3.37
CA GLN A 217 13.04 14.97 -4.37
C GLN A 217 14.44 14.36 -4.22
N PHE A 218 14.77 13.41 -5.09
CA PHE A 218 16.08 12.73 -5.07
C PHE A 218 17.24 13.60 -5.60
N ALA A 219 16.95 14.77 -6.16
CA ALA A 219 17.97 15.76 -6.54
C ALA A 219 18.46 16.59 -5.34
N ASP A 220 17.72 16.60 -4.23
CA ASP A 220 18.05 17.31 -2.98
C ASP A 220 18.07 16.28 -1.85
N ILE A 221 19.26 15.79 -1.54
CA ILE A 221 19.48 14.75 -0.54
C ILE A 221 20.21 15.37 0.66
N GLN A 222 19.54 15.36 1.80
CA GLN A 222 20.14 15.77 3.06
C GLN A 222 20.96 14.60 3.64
N PRO A 223 22.26 14.78 3.95
CA PRO A 223 23.09 13.68 4.42
C PRO A 223 22.71 13.19 5.82
N PHE A 224 22.06 14.04 6.62
CA PHE A 224 21.66 13.76 7.99
C PHE A 224 20.22 14.21 8.26
N TRP A 225 19.57 13.57 9.23
CA TRP A 225 18.24 13.92 9.74
C TRP A 225 18.19 13.60 11.24
N ASP A 226 17.26 14.19 12.00
CA ASP A 226 17.04 13.84 13.42
C ASP A 226 16.30 12.50 13.55
N THR A 227 16.96 11.43 13.11
CA THR A 227 16.50 10.04 13.24
C THR A 227 17.37 9.30 14.23
N ARG A 228 16.83 8.24 14.85
CA ARG A 228 17.59 7.33 15.72
C ARG A 228 17.85 6.01 15.00
N PHE A 229 18.87 5.29 15.47
CA PHE A 229 19.11 3.90 15.12
C PHE A 229 18.69 3.00 16.28
N MET A 230 17.90 1.98 15.97
CA MET A 230 17.69 0.85 16.88
C MET A 230 19.04 0.17 17.14
N ALA A 231 19.36 -0.10 18.41
CA ALA A 231 20.62 -0.75 18.72
C ALA A 231 20.68 -2.17 18.13
N GLY A 232 21.70 -2.44 17.31
CA GLY A 232 21.93 -3.78 16.76
C GLY A 232 22.85 -3.80 15.54
N ALA A 233 23.02 -5.00 14.98
CA ALA A 233 23.85 -5.24 13.82
C ALA A 233 23.05 -5.11 12.51
N TYR A 234 23.29 -4.01 11.80
CA TYR A 234 22.78 -3.75 10.46
C TYR A 234 23.64 -4.41 9.40
N THR A 235 23.08 -4.55 8.20
CA THR A 235 23.83 -5.03 7.05
C THR A 235 24.94 -4.04 6.66
N GLN A 236 26.10 -4.57 6.29
CA GLN A 236 27.23 -3.81 5.76
C GLN A 236 26.86 -3.11 4.44
N LEU A 237 27.44 -1.93 4.22
CA LEU A 237 27.28 -1.23 2.95
C LEU A 237 28.01 -1.98 1.82
N GLY A 238 27.57 -1.77 0.58
CA GLY A 238 28.12 -2.41 -0.61
C GLY A 238 27.20 -3.52 -1.15
N ASP A 239 27.79 -4.52 -1.81
CA ASP A 239 27.04 -5.58 -2.46
C ASP A 239 26.29 -6.45 -1.44
N VAL A 240 24.97 -6.51 -1.60
CA VAL A 240 24.02 -7.31 -0.80
C VAL A 240 23.19 -8.24 -1.69
N THR A 241 23.61 -8.46 -2.94
CA THR A 241 22.85 -9.24 -3.94
C THR A 241 22.49 -10.62 -3.42
N GLU A 242 23.39 -11.31 -2.71
CA GLU A 242 23.13 -12.62 -2.14
C GLU A 242 21.95 -12.65 -1.15
N LEU A 243 21.74 -11.57 -0.38
CA LEU A 243 20.64 -11.47 0.59
C LEU A 243 19.27 -11.33 -0.10
N LEU A 244 19.23 -10.81 -1.32
CA LEU A 244 17.97 -10.50 -2.01
C LEU A 244 17.57 -11.52 -3.09
N LYS A 245 18.42 -12.53 -3.33
CA LYS A 245 18.18 -13.61 -4.32
C LYS A 245 17.02 -14.52 -3.95
N HIS A 246 16.79 -14.75 -2.66
CA HIS A 246 15.81 -15.72 -2.17
C HIS A 246 14.97 -15.13 -1.04
N HIS A 247 13.77 -15.69 -0.85
CA HIS A 247 12.90 -15.39 0.29
C HIS A 247 13.08 -16.47 1.36
N ASP A 248 14.20 -16.46 2.08
CA ASP A 248 14.65 -17.57 2.95
C ASP A 248 15.05 -17.14 4.38
N ASN A 249 14.58 -15.98 4.83
CA ASN A 249 14.97 -15.32 6.09
C ASN A 249 16.43 -14.82 6.15
N ALA A 250 17.17 -14.80 5.04
CA ALA A 250 18.32 -13.92 4.90
C ALA A 250 17.82 -12.48 4.65
N LEU A 251 18.27 -11.52 5.46
CA LEU A 251 17.73 -10.17 5.45
C LEU A 251 18.81 -9.13 5.18
N ALA A 252 18.52 -8.22 4.24
CA ALA A 252 19.19 -6.92 4.21
C ALA A 252 18.52 -6.01 5.24
N ILE A 253 19.21 -5.72 6.33
CA ILE A 253 18.76 -4.85 7.41
C ILE A 253 19.28 -3.44 7.14
N ILE A 254 18.36 -2.55 6.77
CA ILE A 254 18.65 -1.15 6.44
C ILE A 254 18.21 -0.23 7.57
N GLY A 255 18.97 0.84 7.79
CA GLY A 255 18.68 1.88 8.78
C GLY A 255 18.19 3.18 8.15
N ALA A 256 17.99 4.19 9.00
CA ALA A 256 17.64 5.53 8.56
C ALA A 256 18.68 6.11 7.57
N GLY A 257 18.17 6.72 6.49
CA GLY A 257 18.99 7.32 5.43
C GLY A 257 19.71 6.31 4.52
N GLU A 258 19.35 5.03 4.59
CA GLU A 258 19.95 3.99 3.75
C GLU A 258 18.98 3.52 2.67
N ALA A 259 19.54 3.11 1.53
CA ALA A 259 18.78 2.60 0.40
C ALA A 259 19.52 1.44 -0.26
N ILE A 260 18.77 0.52 -0.85
CA ILE A 260 19.32 -0.52 -1.72
C ILE A 260 19.05 -0.12 -3.16
N GLU A 261 20.12 0.12 -3.91
CA GLU A 261 20.06 0.29 -5.36
C GLU A 261 20.03 -1.08 -6.04
N LEU A 262 19.06 -1.30 -6.92
CA LEU A 262 18.84 -2.57 -7.61
C LEU A 262 19.05 -2.38 -9.11
N THR A 263 19.84 -3.24 -9.71
CA THR A 263 19.99 -3.31 -11.17
C THR A 263 19.45 -4.64 -11.67
N TYR A 264 18.60 -4.58 -12.69
CA TYR A 264 18.02 -5.75 -13.35
C TYR A 264 18.49 -5.82 -14.80
N ILE A 265 18.70 -7.02 -15.31
CA ILE A 265 18.90 -7.24 -16.75
C ILE A 265 17.52 -7.25 -17.40
N ASP A 266 17.28 -6.31 -18.32
CA ASP A 266 16.12 -6.30 -19.22
C ASP A 266 16.57 -6.74 -20.62
N ASP A 267 16.49 -8.05 -20.85
CA ASP A 267 16.76 -8.72 -22.13
C ASP A 267 15.47 -9.16 -22.83
N LEU A 268 14.35 -8.50 -22.50
CA LEU A 268 13.03 -8.86 -23.01
C LEU A 268 12.91 -8.56 -24.51
N PRO A 269 12.10 -9.34 -25.25
CA PRO A 269 11.84 -9.05 -26.65
C PRO A 269 11.12 -7.71 -26.80
N VAL A 270 11.28 -7.11 -28.00
CA VAL A 270 10.56 -5.90 -28.40
C VAL A 270 9.06 -6.13 -28.21
N LEU A 271 8.41 -5.20 -27.50
CA LEU A 271 6.98 -5.27 -27.22
C LEU A 271 6.18 -5.27 -28.53
N ASP A 272 5.38 -6.31 -28.73
CA ASP A 272 4.41 -6.35 -29.82
C ASP A 272 3.36 -5.24 -29.62
N LYS A 273 3.04 -4.52 -30.70
CA LYS A 273 2.12 -3.36 -30.70
C LYS A 273 0.71 -3.67 -30.20
N ARG A 274 0.32 -4.94 -30.08
CA ARG A 274 -0.97 -5.40 -29.55
C ARG A 274 -1.03 -5.43 -28.03
N PHE A 275 0.10 -5.33 -27.34
CA PHE A 275 0.20 -5.42 -25.89
C PHE A 275 0.63 -4.10 -25.24
N ASN A 276 0.31 -3.97 -23.96
CA ASN A 276 0.90 -3.03 -23.01
C ASN A 276 1.82 -3.84 -22.07
N ARG A 277 2.98 -3.27 -21.71
CA ARG A 277 3.94 -3.91 -20.78
C ARG A 277 3.83 -3.31 -19.39
N TYR A 278 3.60 -4.15 -18.40
CA TYR A 278 3.51 -3.79 -16.98
C TYR A 278 4.70 -4.38 -16.23
N TYR A 279 5.34 -3.58 -15.39
CA TYR A 279 6.42 -4.01 -14.49
C TYR A 279 5.90 -4.00 -13.06
N ILE A 280 5.99 -5.15 -12.38
CA ILE A 280 5.49 -5.34 -11.02
C ILE A 280 6.67 -5.66 -10.12
N LEU A 281 6.96 -4.75 -9.17
CA LEU A 281 8.00 -4.95 -8.18
C LEU A 281 7.45 -5.70 -6.97
N GLN A 282 7.99 -6.89 -6.73
CA GLN A 282 7.64 -7.73 -5.60
C GLN A 282 8.77 -7.75 -4.58
N PHE A 283 8.44 -7.40 -3.33
CA PHE A 283 9.35 -7.49 -2.21
C PHE A 283 8.65 -8.11 -1.00
N LYS A 284 9.45 -8.80 -0.18
CA LYS A 284 9.02 -9.34 1.11
C LYS A 284 9.98 -8.79 2.14
N GLY A 285 9.42 -8.21 3.20
CA GLY A 285 10.20 -7.59 4.24
C GLY A 285 9.35 -7.28 5.44
N TRP A 286 10.01 -6.72 6.45
CA TRP A 286 9.39 -6.26 7.68
C TRP A 286 9.78 -4.82 7.90
N ALA A 287 8.84 -4.04 8.41
CA ALA A 287 9.11 -2.74 8.98
C ALA A 287 8.97 -2.86 10.50
N LYS A 288 9.88 -2.23 11.24
CA LYS A 288 9.77 -2.10 12.69
C LYS A 288 9.81 -0.61 13.02
N ASP A 289 8.83 -0.18 13.80
CA ASP A 289 8.70 1.21 14.25
C ASP A 289 9.55 1.45 15.53
N MET A 290 9.80 2.73 15.82
CA MET A 290 10.49 3.22 17.02
C MET A 290 9.60 4.11 17.89
N ASP A 291 8.27 4.09 17.71
CA ASP A 291 7.37 4.79 18.63
C ASP A 291 7.55 4.29 20.07
N ILE A 292 7.34 5.17 21.07
CA ILE A 292 7.58 4.89 22.49
C ILE A 292 6.77 3.69 23.02
N LEU A 293 5.61 3.39 22.40
CA LEU A 293 4.79 2.23 22.75
C LEU A 293 5.11 0.99 21.90
N THR A 294 6.08 1.06 21.00
CA THR A 294 6.52 -0.09 20.21
C THR A 294 7.33 -1.04 21.07
N GLN A 295 6.88 -2.29 21.14
CA GLN A 295 7.62 -3.32 21.86
C GLN A 295 9.02 -3.49 21.28
N ASN A 296 10.05 -3.39 22.14
CA ASN A 296 11.46 -3.46 21.74
C ASN A 296 11.87 -2.39 20.71
N GLY A 297 11.19 -1.23 20.62
CA GLY A 297 11.45 -0.18 19.62
C GLY A 297 12.88 0.39 19.64
N GLU A 298 13.61 0.24 20.75
CA GLU A 298 15.00 0.73 20.90
C GLU A 298 16.07 -0.25 20.38
N THR A 299 15.71 -1.47 20.00
CA THR A 299 16.68 -2.51 19.57
C THR A 299 16.22 -3.18 18.27
N LEU A 300 17.14 -3.61 17.42
CA LEU A 300 16.78 -4.36 16.20
C LEU A 300 16.12 -5.70 16.53
N ALA A 301 16.53 -6.32 17.63
CA ALA A 301 15.97 -7.58 18.10
C ALA A 301 14.54 -7.40 18.63
N PRO A 302 13.69 -8.45 18.56
CA PRO A 302 13.92 -9.70 17.83
C PRO A 302 13.89 -9.48 16.30
N ILE A 303 14.75 -10.18 15.57
CA ILE A 303 14.71 -10.20 14.10
C ILE A 303 13.55 -11.09 13.66
N PRO A 304 12.64 -10.61 12.81
CA PRO A 304 11.50 -11.40 12.35
C PRO A 304 11.95 -12.55 11.46
N ALA A 305 11.18 -13.64 11.49
CA ALA A 305 11.37 -14.80 10.62
C ALA A 305 10.05 -15.51 10.37
N ILE A 306 9.92 -16.14 9.21
CA ILE A 306 8.83 -17.06 8.90
C ILE A 306 9.35 -18.48 9.09
N GLY A 307 8.67 -19.26 9.94
CA GLY A 307 9.04 -20.65 10.22
C GLY A 307 10.45 -20.77 10.78
N ARG A 308 11.21 -21.76 10.30
CA ARG A 308 12.59 -22.02 10.77
C ARG A 308 13.62 -21.34 9.87
N VAL A 309 14.51 -20.56 10.47
CA VAL A 309 15.66 -19.97 9.76
C VAL A 309 16.69 -21.05 9.44
N SER A 310 16.97 -21.25 8.15
CA SER A 310 17.92 -22.26 7.66
C SER A 310 19.37 -21.93 8.06
N ALA A 311 20.24 -22.94 8.08
CA ALA A 311 21.67 -22.71 8.33
C ALA A 311 22.32 -21.81 7.26
N ALA A 312 21.85 -21.88 6.00
CA ALA A 312 22.32 -21.01 4.93
C ALA A 312 21.95 -19.55 5.18
N ALA A 313 20.70 -19.27 5.52
CA ALA A 313 20.23 -17.92 5.85
C ALA A 313 20.96 -17.37 7.08
N LYS A 314 21.19 -18.19 8.12
CA LYS A 314 22.00 -17.78 9.30
C LYS A 314 23.42 -17.37 8.91
N ARG A 315 24.09 -18.14 8.04
CA ARG A 315 25.44 -17.80 7.56
C ARG A 315 25.46 -16.50 6.78
N LEU A 316 24.45 -16.26 5.92
CA LEU A 316 24.33 -15.00 5.20
C LEU A 316 24.12 -13.83 6.17
N ASN A 317 23.18 -13.95 7.11
CA ASN A 317 22.96 -12.92 8.12
C ASN A 317 24.24 -12.64 8.94
N GLN A 318 24.99 -13.66 9.35
CA GLN A 318 26.26 -13.49 10.06
C GLN A 318 27.35 -12.85 9.19
N LYS A 319 27.43 -13.20 7.90
CA LYS A 319 28.38 -12.63 6.94
C LYS A 319 28.13 -11.14 6.71
N TYR A 320 26.87 -10.74 6.61
CA TYR A 320 26.50 -9.39 6.17
C TYR A 320 26.13 -8.43 7.31
N ASN A 321 25.59 -8.91 8.44
CA ASN A 321 25.14 -8.06 9.54
C ASN A 321 26.30 -7.76 10.50
N THR A 322 27.27 -7.00 10.02
CA THR A 322 28.54 -6.72 10.71
C THR A 322 28.65 -5.28 11.19
N ARG A 323 27.70 -4.41 10.81
CA ARG A 323 27.74 -2.99 11.11
C ARG A 323 26.83 -2.65 12.29
N PHE A 324 27.40 -2.50 13.47
CA PHE A 324 26.63 -2.09 14.64
C PHE A 324 26.24 -0.61 14.53
N LYS A 325 24.96 -0.29 14.76
CA LYS A 325 24.47 1.09 14.94
C LYS A 325 23.61 1.14 16.21
N ALA A 326 23.61 2.30 16.86
CA ALA A 326 22.78 2.63 18.02
C ALA A 326 22.76 4.16 18.20
N GLY A 327 21.77 4.68 18.91
CA GLY A 327 21.74 6.10 19.32
C GLY A 327 21.16 7.05 18.26
N LYS A 328 21.45 8.34 18.43
CA LYS A 328 21.13 9.42 17.47
C LYS A 328 22.31 9.61 16.52
#